data_AF-A0A7S1W4Y7-F1
#
_entry.id   AF-A0A7S1W4Y7-F1
#
_cell.length_a   1.000
_cell.length_b   1.000
_cell.length_c   1.000
_cell.angle_alpha   90.00
_cell.angle_beta   90.00
_cell.angle_gamma   90.00
#
_symmetry.space_group_name_H-M   'P 1'
#
loop_
_entity.id
_entity.type
_entity.pdbx_description
1 polymer ?
#
loop_
_entity_poly.entity_id
_entity_poly.type
_entity_poly.pdbx_seq_one_letter_code
_entity_poly.pdbx_strand_id
1 'polypeptide(L)'
;MHPCPSAYRTPSARPMVLSGRRGTAPLVLAAALLAAPFGALAVKLAPRQQPQASSALAAQVTPHGGDADGFGASGDEEIDVHVWADEDQADEDGEGAVEARFGRQSSQGSVRLQGPGGKCLNFIHIPKTAGVSISDIGEKIGKSWGVRNDDMRCYSESTCMPGYPPRCCCCTMPDREVCSRWHVPPSLDTKIAEYYGQCESFCVVRDPVARYRSALVWNHRHQCSRDDLTVDTLNDVKWYPYTGDCHYIPQMAYVGCGPKETRYCKHVLRFESLERDFNGLMADFGIPARLTLHSNAHNCSVELRDDVKEAVRSYYAEDYAELGY
;
A
#
# COMPACT_ATOMS: atom_id res chain seq x y z
N MET A 1 -0.26 -11.24 26.95
CA MET A 1 0.58 -11.09 25.74
C MET A 1 1.90 -10.49 26.21
N HIS A 2 3.02 -11.19 25.99
CA HIS A 2 4.32 -10.53 26.16
C HIS A 2 4.42 -9.42 25.11
N PRO A 3 4.76 -8.18 25.47
CA PRO A 3 4.92 -7.13 24.48
C PRO A 3 6.01 -7.59 23.49
N CYS A 4 5.74 -7.42 22.19
CA CYS A 4 6.79 -7.46 21.17
C CYS A 4 8.02 -6.71 21.69
N PRO A 5 9.25 -7.20 21.44
CA PRO A 5 10.45 -6.52 21.89
C PRO A 5 10.32 -5.03 21.56
N SER A 6 10.62 -4.19 22.55
CA SER A 6 10.44 -2.74 22.57
C SER A 6 11.20 -1.98 21.46
N ALA A 7 11.77 -2.69 20.48
CA ALA A 7 12.59 -2.20 19.39
C ALA A 7 11.89 -1.15 18.51
N TYR A 8 10.56 -1.06 18.58
CA TYR A 8 9.79 -0.07 17.82
C TYR A 8 9.42 1.18 18.62
N ARG A 9 9.87 1.30 19.88
CA ARG A 9 9.81 2.60 20.57
C ARG A 9 10.83 3.51 19.90
N THR A 10 10.33 4.57 19.26
CA THR A 10 11.15 5.70 18.85
C THR A 10 12.06 6.08 20.01
N PRO A 11 13.38 6.13 19.83
CA PRO A 11 14.27 6.56 20.89
C PRO A 11 13.83 7.93 21.40
N SER A 12 13.84 8.11 22.73
CA SER A 12 13.29 9.30 23.42
C SER A 12 13.88 10.64 22.93
N ALA A 13 15.03 10.63 22.25
CA ALA A 13 15.57 11.79 21.56
C ALA A 13 16.49 11.36 20.41
N ARG A 14 16.29 11.94 19.23
CA ARG A 14 17.33 11.99 18.19
C ARG A 14 18.36 13.05 18.65
N PRO A 15 19.68 12.80 18.61
CA PRO A 15 20.62 13.91 18.70
C PRO A 15 20.28 14.89 17.57
N MET A 16 19.99 16.15 17.89
CA MET A 16 19.87 17.21 16.88
C MET A 16 21.22 17.27 16.15
N VAL A 17 21.33 16.57 15.02
CA VAL A 17 22.42 16.82 14.08
C VAL A 17 22.08 18.14 13.43
N LEU A 18 22.58 19.22 14.03
CA LEU A 18 22.69 20.52 13.36
C LEU A 18 23.45 20.23 12.07
N SER A 19 22.76 20.26 10.93
CA SER A 19 23.42 20.15 9.64
C SER A 19 24.34 21.37 9.53
N GLY A 20 25.61 21.19 9.89
CA GLY A 20 26.64 22.19 9.70
C GLY A 20 26.80 22.35 8.20
N ARG A 21 26.16 23.39 7.63
CA ARG A 21 26.52 23.90 6.30
C ARG A 21 28.04 24.10 6.32
N ARG A 22 28.75 23.33 5.50
CA ARG A 22 30.17 23.56 5.22
C ARG A 22 30.32 25.03 4.80
N GLY A 23 31.19 25.73 5.51
CA GLY A 23 31.37 27.16 5.40
C GLY A 23 31.68 27.60 3.97
N THR A 24 30.92 28.59 3.51
CA THR A 24 31.42 29.53 2.50
C THR A 24 32.07 30.69 3.25
N ALA A 25 33.32 30.99 2.91
CA ALA A 25 34.06 32.14 3.40
C ALA A 25 33.30 33.45 3.09
N PRO A 26 33.42 34.50 3.93
CA PRO A 26 32.77 35.76 3.64
C PRO A 26 33.55 36.48 2.51
N LEU A 27 32.95 36.56 1.32
CA LEU A 27 33.35 37.54 0.32
C LEU A 27 32.76 38.90 0.74
N VAL A 28 33.63 39.82 1.13
CA VAL A 28 33.32 41.23 1.26
C VAL A 28 33.04 41.79 -0.14
N LEU A 29 31.76 42.01 -0.48
CA LEU A 29 31.38 42.75 -1.68
C LEU A 29 30.83 44.12 -1.28
N ALA A 30 31.55 45.16 -1.71
CA ALA A 30 31.13 46.54 -1.62
C ALA A 30 29.85 46.77 -2.47
N ALA A 31 28.82 47.36 -1.85
CA ALA A 31 27.61 47.77 -2.53
C ALA A 31 27.85 49.10 -3.27
N ALA A 32 27.88 49.06 -4.60
CA ALA A 32 27.69 50.22 -5.46
C ALA A 32 26.19 50.33 -5.81
N LEU A 33 25.56 51.41 -5.33
CA LEU A 33 24.20 51.81 -5.69
C LEU A 33 24.20 52.34 -7.13
N LEU A 34 23.53 51.66 -8.04
CA LEU A 34 23.07 52.23 -9.31
C LEU A 34 21.57 51.96 -9.47
N ALA A 35 20.81 53.06 -9.43
CA ALA A 35 19.40 53.09 -9.74
C ALA A 35 19.20 52.95 -11.26
N ALA A 36 18.28 52.09 -11.68
CA ALA A 36 17.75 52.03 -13.03
C ALA A 36 16.21 52.15 -13.00
N PRO A 37 15.60 52.83 -13.98
CA PRO A 37 14.16 53.08 -13.98
C PRO A 37 13.36 51.88 -14.52
N PHE A 38 12.19 51.65 -13.93
CA PHE A 38 11.21 50.67 -14.35
C PHE A 38 10.60 51.05 -15.70
N GLY A 39 10.84 50.25 -16.73
CA GLY A 39 10.08 50.24 -17.98
C GLY A 39 8.91 49.25 -17.88
N ALA A 40 7.69 49.74 -18.03
CA ALA A 40 6.49 48.91 -18.07
C ALA A 40 6.41 48.12 -19.40
N LEU A 41 6.40 46.79 -19.32
CA LEU A 41 6.05 45.90 -20.44
C LEU A 41 4.56 45.54 -20.33
N ALA A 42 3.77 46.01 -21.30
CA ALA A 42 2.39 45.56 -21.51
C ALA A 42 2.40 44.22 -22.26
N VAL A 43 1.97 43.15 -21.60
CA VAL A 43 1.74 41.84 -22.22
C VAL A 43 0.34 41.84 -22.85
N LYS A 44 0.29 41.70 -24.18
CA LYS A 44 -0.94 41.57 -24.97
C LYS A 44 -1.33 40.09 -24.98
N LEU A 45 -2.38 39.72 -24.26
CA LEU A 45 -2.94 38.36 -24.28
C LEU A 45 -3.81 38.17 -25.54
N ALA A 46 -3.52 37.12 -26.32
CA ALA A 46 -4.34 36.68 -27.44
C ALA A 46 -5.44 35.72 -26.97
N PRO A 47 -6.63 35.70 -27.60
CA PRO A 47 -7.74 34.85 -27.18
C PRO A 47 -7.51 33.37 -27.56
N ARG A 48 -7.80 32.50 -26.59
CA ARG A 48 -7.73 31.04 -26.67
C ARG A 48 -8.92 30.52 -27.48
N GLN A 49 -8.67 29.82 -28.59
CA GLN A 49 -9.71 29.13 -29.37
C GLN A 49 -10.12 27.82 -28.67
N GLN A 50 -11.43 27.59 -28.55
CA GLN A 50 -12.03 26.31 -28.11
C GLN A 50 -11.97 25.27 -29.24
N PRO A 51 -11.62 24.01 -28.96
CA PRO A 51 -11.77 22.94 -29.93
C PRO A 51 -13.23 22.46 -30.02
N GLN A 52 -13.66 22.19 -31.25
CA GLN A 52 -14.98 21.67 -31.59
C GLN A 52 -15.08 20.17 -31.29
N ALA A 53 -16.21 19.76 -30.71
CA ALA A 53 -16.56 18.37 -30.46
C ALA A 53 -16.81 17.63 -31.78
N SER A 54 -16.19 16.45 -31.93
CA SER A 54 -16.46 15.52 -33.04
C SER A 54 -17.30 14.35 -32.55
N SER A 55 -18.25 13.97 -33.40
CA SER A 55 -19.36 13.05 -33.20
C SER A 55 -18.98 11.59 -32.94
N ALA A 56 -19.76 10.95 -32.06
CA ALA A 56 -19.74 9.52 -31.79
C ALA A 56 -20.22 8.67 -33.00
N LEU A 57 -19.53 7.55 -33.25
CA LEU A 57 -20.05 6.44 -34.06
C LEU A 57 -20.56 5.34 -33.11
N ALA A 58 -21.84 5.02 -33.23
CA ALA A 58 -22.48 3.89 -32.58
C ALA A 58 -22.18 2.60 -33.34
N ALA A 59 -21.69 1.57 -32.65
CA ALA A 59 -21.62 0.20 -33.17
C ALA A 59 -22.90 -0.56 -32.74
N GLN A 60 -23.64 -1.05 -33.73
CA GLN A 60 -24.79 -1.93 -33.55
C GLN A 60 -24.31 -3.35 -33.28
N VAL A 61 -24.85 -3.99 -32.24
CA VAL A 61 -24.73 -5.43 -31.98
C VAL A 61 -26.06 -6.08 -32.34
N THR A 62 -26.03 -7.01 -33.28
CA THR A 62 -27.17 -7.88 -33.63
C THR A 62 -27.16 -9.15 -32.79
N PRO A 63 -28.30 -9.65 -32.30
CA PRO A 63 -28.37 -10.93 -31.61
C PRO A 63 -28.56 -12.08 -32.61
N HIS A 64 -27.80 -13.15 -32.44
CA HIS A 64 -28.14 -14.47 -32.97
C HIS A 64 -28.67 -15.33 -31.83
N GLY A 65 -29.92 -15.76 -31.97
CA GLY A 65 -30.54 -16.80 -31.15
C GLY A 65 -30.13 -18.21 -31.62
N GLY A 66 -30.19 -19.15 -30.69
CA GLY A 66 -29.97 -20.57 -30.91
C GLY A 66 -30.15 -21.38 -29.63
N ASP A 67 -31.41 -21.75 -29.41
CA ASP A 67 -32.03 -22.93 -28.74
C ASP A 67 -31.37 -23.74 -27.61
N ALA A 68 -32.31 -24.19 -26.76
CA ALA A 68 -32.25 -25.04 -25.57
C ALA A 68 -31.59 -26.42 -25.73
N ASP A 69 -30.98 -26.92 -24.64
CA ASP A 69 -31.49 -28.07 -23.86
C ASP A 69 -30.51 -28.50 -22.73
N GLY A 70 -31.05 -28.85 -21.55
CA GLY A 70 -30.56 -30.00 -20.77
C GLY A 70 -29.68 -29.80 -19.52
N PHE A 71 -30.31 -29.96 -18.35
CA PHE A 71 -29.82 -30.64 -17.13
C PHE A 71 -28.46 -30.29 -16.46
N GLY A 72 -28.58 -29.63 -15.30
CA GLY A 72 -28.18 -30.23 -14.01
C GLY A 72 -26.70 -30.39 -13.66
N ALA A 73 -26.10 -29.33 -13.11
CA ALA A 73 -25.14 -29.39 -12.01
C ALA A 73 -25.09 -28.01 -11.35
N SER A 74 -25.10 -27.95 -10.02
CA SER A 74 -24.75 -26.75 -9.27
C SER A 74 -23.29 -26.42 -9.56
N GLY A 75 -23.06 -25.59 -10.58
CA GLY A 75 -21.76 -25.01 -10.85
C GLY A 75 -21.47 -23.99 -9.76
N ASP A 76 -20.58 -24.33 -8.85
CA ASP A 76 -19.85 -23.33 -8.10
C ASP A 76 -19.09 -22.51 -9.14
N GLU A 77 -19.59 -21.30 -9.43
CA GLU A 77 -19.00 -20.40 -10.41
C GLU A 77 -17.63 -19.95 -9.88
N GLU A 78 -16.59 -20.64 -10.32
CA GLU A 78 -15.21 -20.31 -9.96
C GLU A 78 -14.82 -19.00 -10.65
N ILE A 79 -14.56 -17.97 -9.85
CA ILE A 79 -14.12 -16.66 -10.35
C ILE A 79 -12.59 -16.73 -10.52
N ASP A 80 -12.14 -17.09 -11.72
CA ASP A 80 -10.73 -16.96 -12.12
C ASP A 80 -10.37 -15.49 -12.35
N VAL A 81 -9.50 -14.94 -11.51
CA VAL A 81 -9.14 -13.52 -11.54
C VAL A 81 -7.74 -13.30 -12.08
N HIS A 82 -7.62 -12.87 -13.34
CA HIS A 82 -6.42 -12.20 -13.83
C HIS A 82 -6.29 -10.80 -13.22
N VAL A 83 -5.28 -10.62 -12.36
CA VAL A 83 -4.91 -9.30 -11.83
C VAL A 83 -3.96 -8.64 -12.83
N TRP A 84 -4.43 -7.59 -13.49
CA TRP A 84 -3.59 -6.73 -14.32
C TRP A 84 -2.64 -5.95 -13.40
N ALA A 85 -1.42 -5.71 -13.86
CA ALA A 85 -0.49 -4.85 -13.13
C ALA A 85 -1.05 -3.43 -13.12
N ASP A 86 -1.34 -2.88 -11.95
CA ASP A 86 -1.63 -1.46 -11.83
C ASP A 86 -0.34 -0.68 -12.08
N GLU A 87 -0.28 0.00 -13.23
CA GLU A 87 0.38 1.29 -13.30
C GLU A 87 -0.38 2.19 -12.32
N ASP A 88 0.14 2.37 -11.11
CA ASP A 88 -0.23 3.48 -10.22
C ASP A 88 0.24 4.80 -10.86
N GLN A 89 -0.27 5.11 -12.05
CA GLN A 89 -0.39 6.47 -12.54
C GLN A 89 -1.54 7.06 -11.73
N ALA A 90 -1.21 7.74 -10.63
CA ALA A 90 -2.05 8.86 -10.23
C ALA A 90 -1.97 9.86 -11.38
N ASP A 91 -2.90 9.74 -12.33
CA ASP A 91 -3.11 10.69 -13.41
C ASP A 91 -3.43 12.06 -12.77
N GLU A 92 -2.39 12.88 -12.69
CA GLU A 92 -2.56 14.32 -12.87
C GLU A 92 -3.06 14.49 -14.32
N ASP A 93 -4.24 15.09 -14.46
CA ASP A 93 -4.83 15.65 -15.68
C ASP A 93 -5.80 14.74 -16.48
N GLY A 94 -7.13 14.92 -16.27
CA GLY A 94 -8.09 14.49 -17.29
C GLY A 94 -9.55 14.36 -16.84
N GLU A 95 -10.32 15.44 -16.92
CA GLU A 95 -11.78 15.40 -16.85
C GLU A 95 -12.36 14.50 -17.96
N GLY A 96 -13.14 13.48 -17.59
CA GLY A 96 -13.85 12.65 -18.56
C GLY A 96 -14.50 11.38 -18.00
N ALA A 97 -15.20 11.46 -16.86
CA ALA A 97 -15.91 10.29 -16.31
C ALA A 97 -17.23 10.04 -17.07
N VAL A 98 -17.29 8.92 -17.79
CA VAL A 98 -18.54 8.33 -18.27
C VAL A 98 -19.14 7.54 -17.10
N GLU A 99 -20.30 7.98 -16.60
CA GLU A 99 -21.03 7.29 -15.52
C GLU A 99 -21.44 5.87 -15.93
N ALA A 100 -20.71 4.85 -15.46
CA ALA A 100 -21.26 3.51 -15.29
C ALA A 100 -22.04 3.48 -13.97
N ARG A 101 -23.36 3.70 -14.04
CA ARG A 101 -24.26 3.54 -12.89
C ARG A 101 -24.41 2.06 -12.54
N PHE A 102 -23.51 1.55 -11.72
CA PHE A 102 -23.83 0.44 -10.83
C PHE A 102 -24.44 1.02 -9.56
N GLY A 103 -25.75 0.78 -9.37
CA GLY A 103 -26.49 1.22 -8.20
C GLY A 103 -25.86 0.64 -6.93
N ARG A 104 -25.13 1.48 -6.19
CA ARG A 104 -24.59 1.14 -4.87
C ARG A 104 -25.77 1.09 -3.89
N GLN A 105 -26.24 -0.11 -3.55
CA GLN A 105 -27.13 -0.27 -2.41
C GLN A 105 -26.37 0.09 -1.14
N SER A 106 -26.74 1.24 -0.60
CA SER A 106 -26.34 1.74 0.71
C SER A 106 -26.82 0.81 1.83
N SER A 107 -25.99 0.70 2.87
CA SER A 107 -26.33 0.41 4.27
C SER A 107 -26.83 -0.99 4.64
N GLN A 108 -26.09 -2.03 4.29
CA GLN A 108 -25.97 -3.20 5.17
C GLN A 108 -24.52 -3.32 5.59
N GLY A 109 -24.26 -3.29 6.90
CA GLY A 109 -22.91 -3.32 7.46
C GLY A 109 -22.10 -4.41 6.79
N SER A 110 -20.86 -4.07 6.38
CA SER A 110 -19.82 -4.95 5.87
C SER A 110 -20.15 -6.41 6.14
N VAL A 111 -20.74 -7.06 5.14
CA VAL A 111 -21.14 -8.45 5.24
C VAL A 111 -19.84 -9.21 5.34
N ARG A 112 -19.47 -9.58 6.57
CA ARG A 112 -18.37 -10.50 6.80
C ARG A 112 -18.81 -11.81 6.18
N LEU A 113 -18.46 -12.05 4.91
CA LEU A 113 -18.68 -13.38 4.33
C LEU A 113 -18.03 -14.38 5.27
N GLN A 114 -18.88 -15.19 5.88
CA GLN A 114 -18.47 -16.32 6.65
C GLN A 114 -18.33 -17.45 5.64
N GLY A 115 -17.17 -18.08 5.61
CA GLY A 115 -17.02 -19.36 4.97
C GLY A 115 -18.02 -20.38 5.53
N PRO A 116 -18.21 -21.52 4.86
CA PRO A 116 -19.02 -22.62 5.38
C PRO A 116 -18.66 -22.90 6.86
N GLY A 117 -19.66 -22.82 7.75
CA GLY A 117 -19.48 -23.00 9.20
C GLY A 117 -19.22 -21.73 10.02
N GLY A 118 -19.43 -20.53 9.47
CA GLY A 118 -19.33 -19.28 10.26
C GLY A 118 -17.91 -18.72 10.37
N LYS A 119 -16.92 -19.35 9.70
CA LYS A 119 -15.51 -18.94 9.77
C LYS A 119 -15.31 -17.64 9.01
N CYS A 120 -14.82 -16.58 9.67
CA CYS A 120 -14.49 -15.33 9.00
C CYS A 120 -12.98 -15.13 8.91
N LEU A 121 -12.56 -14.47 7.83
CA LEU A 121 -11.15 -14.27 7.48
C LEU A 121 -10.89 -12.80 7.12
N ASN A 122 -9.88 -12.21 7.76
CA ASN A 122 -9.41 -10.84 7.55
C ASN A 122 -7.99 -10.81 6.97
N PHE A 123 -7.69 -9.81 6.16
CA PHE A 123 -6.36 -9.59 5.59
C PHE A 123 -5.61 -8.48 6.33
N ILE A 124 -4.48 -8.80 6.96
CA ILE A 124 -3.54 -7.81 7.49
C ILE A 124 -2.62 -7.37 6.35
N HIS A 125 -2.78 -6.13 5.90
CA HIS A 125 -2.00 -5.58 4.80
C HIS A 125 -0.60 -5.16 5.29
N ILE A 126 0.39 -6.02 5.01
CA ILE A 126 1.80 -5.67 5.16
C ILE A 126 2.26 -4.92 3.91
N PRO A 127 2.84 -3.72 4.02
CA PRO A 127 3.23 -2.96 2.84
C PRO A 127 4.23 -3.72 1.96
N LYS A 128 4.03 -3.59 0.64
CA LYS A 128 4.88 -4.14 -0.43
C LYS A 128 4.91 -5.69 -0.49
N THR A 129 3.85 -6.34 -0.01
CA THR A 129 3.66 -7.80 -0.08
C THR A 129 2.37 -8.19 -0.83
N ALA A 130 2.11 -7.58 -1.99
CA ALA A 130 0.94 -7.84 -2.85
C ALA A 130 -0.43 -7.39 -2.30
N GLY A 131 -0.47 -6.41 -1.40
CA GLY A 131 -1.72 -6.01 -0.76
C GLY A 131 -2.79 -5.44 -1.70
N VAL A 132 -2.41 -4.81 -2.82
CA VAL A 132 -3.36 -4.37 -3.86
C VAL A 132 -4.05 -5.57 -4.50
N SER A 133 -3.27 -6.55 -4.99
CA SER A 133 -3.82 -7.77 -5.60
C SER A 133 -4.80 -8.52 -4.67
N ILE A 134 -4.49 -8.60 -3.38
CA ILE A 134 -5.40 -9.22 -2.39
C ILE A 134 -6.66 -8.37 -2.18
N SER A 135 -6.52 -7.04 -2.16
CA SER A 135 -7.66 -6.12 -1.98
C SER A 135 -8.63 -6.19 -3.17
N ASP A 136 -8.12 -6.26 -4.40
CA ASP A 136 -8.96 -6.32 -5.61
C ASP A 136 -9.69 -7.64 -5.77
N ILE A 137 -9.03 -8.77 -5.44
CA ILE A 137 -9.71 -10.07 -5.39
C ILE A 137 -10.80 -10.05 -4.31
N GLY A 138 -10.48 -9.48 -3.14
CA GLY A 138 -11.46 -9.25 -2.10
C GLY A 138 -12.68 -8.50 -2.63
N GLU A 139 -12.48 -7.35 -3.27
CA GLU A 139 -13.56 -6.52 -3.79
C GLU A 139 -14.46 -7.29 -4.78
N LYS A 140 -13.87 -8.10 -5.66
CA LYS A 140 -14.59 -8.92 -6.64
C LYS A 140 -15.52 -9.96 -6.00
N ILE A 141 -15.17 -10.47 -4.82
CA ILE A 141 -16.02 -11.41 -4.08
C ILE A 141 -16.89 -10.71 -3.01
N GLY A 142 -16.95 -9.37 -3.01
CA GLY A 142 -17.72 -8.61 -2.01
C GLY A 142 -17.05 -8.51 -0.64
N LYS A 143 -15.72 -8.70 -0.57
CA LYS A 143 -14.89 -8.50 0.62
C LYS A 143 -14.13 -7.18 0.57
N SER A 144 -14.28 -6.38 1.61
CA SER A 144 -13.45 -5.20 1.83
C SER A 144 -12.19 -5.56 2.60
N TRP A 145 -11.09 -5.78 1.89
CA TRP A 145 -9.75 -6.01 2.47
C TRP A 145 -8.79 -4.86 2.14
N GLY A 146 -7.76 -4.70 2.98
CA GLY A 146 -6.69 -3.70 2.76
C GLY A 146 -7.23 -2.29 2.54
N VAL A 147 -6.89 -1.69 1.40
CA VAL A 147 -7.27 -0.31 1.03
C VAL A 147 -8.79 -0.14 0.83
N ARG A 148 -9.51 -1.23 0.54
CA ARG A 148 -10.96 -1.22 0.32
C ARG A 148 -11.77 -1.31 1.63
N ASN A 149 -11.09 -1.32 2.78
CA ASN A 149 -11.70 -1.51 4.08
C ASN A 149 -12.01 -0.19 4.79
N ASP A 150 -13.28 0.21 4.68
CA ASP A 150 -13.79 1.45 5.28
C ASP A 150 -14.16 1.30 6.77
N ASP A 151 -14.12 0.10 7.35
CA ASP A 151 -14.52 -0.16 8.74
C ASP A 151 -13.37 -0.03 9.74
N MET A 152 -12.13 -0.13 9.26
CA MET A 152 -10.95 -0.08 10.12
C MET A 152 -10.83 1.30 10.80
N ARG A 153 -10.45 1.31 12.08
CA ARG A 153 -10.32 2.53 12.90
C ARG A 153 -9.05 2.43 13.75
N CYS A 154 -8.43 3.56 14.05
CA CYS A 154 -7.27 3.64 14.94
C CYS A 154 -7.51 4.63 16.08
N TYR A 155 -6.59 4.65 17.05
CA TYR A 155 -6.73 5.49 18.24
C TYR A 155 -6.62 6.97 17.89
N SER A 156 -5.62 7.33 17.09
CA SER A 156 -5.35 8.69 16.65
C SER A 156 -5.64 8.85 15.16
N GLU A 157 -6.91 9.03 14.81
CA GLU A 157 -7.31 9.22 13.42
C GLU A 157 -6.84 10.57 12.88
N SER A 158 -6.42 10.58 11.62
CA SER A 158 -6.03 11.78 10.88
C SER A 158 -6.49 11.70 9.43
N THR A 159 -6.49 12.85 8.77
CA THR A 159 -6.63 12.91 7.32
C THR A 159 -5.32 12.48 6.67
N CYS A 160 -5.41 11.63 5.67
CA CYS A 160 -4.26 11.34 4.80
C CYS A 160 -3.81 12.61 4.06
N MET A 161 -2.65 12.52 3.39
CA MET A 161 -2.08 13.65 2.66
C MET A 161 -3.09 14.24 1.64
N PRO A 162 -3.06 15.57 1.41
CA PRO A 162 -3.89 16.22 0.40
C PRO A 162 -3.76 15.54 -0.97
N GLY A 163 -4.90 15.25 -1.62
CA GLY A 163 -4.93 14.54 -2.92
C GLY A 163 -5.43 13.10 -2.83
N TYR A 164 -5.43 12.48 -1.65
CA TYR A 164 -6.15 11.22 -1.45
C TYR A 164 -7.66 11.48 -1.35
N PRO A 165 -8.50 10.58 -1.89
CA PRO A 165 -9.94 10.73 -1.77
C PRO A 165 -10.33 10.85 -0.29
N PRO A 166 -11.33 11.67 0.08
CA PRO A 166 -11.70 11.97 1.47
C PRO A 166 -12.15 10.75 2.29
N ARG A 167 -12.16 9.55 1.69
CA ARG A 167 -12.42 8.26 2.34
C ARG A 167 -11.14 7.59 2.87
N CYS A 168 -9.95 8.07 2.50
CA CYS A 168 -8.70 7.61 3.09
C CYS A 168 -8.55 8.21 4.49
N CYS A 169 -8.91 7.44 5.51
CA CYS A 169 -8.52 7.79 6.88
C CYS A 169 -7.17 7.15 7.20
N CYS A 170 -6.33 7.95 7.82
CA CYS A 170 -5.00 7.59 8.27
C CYS A 170 -4.94 7.61 9.81
N CYS A 171 -3.80 7.17 10.32
CA CYS A 171 -3.47 7.15 11.73
C CYS A 171 -2.22 7.98 11.96
N THR A 172 -2.23 8.80 13.00
CA THR A 172 -1.04 9.51 13.45
C THR A 172 -0.18 8.55 14.27
N MET A 173 1.07 8.39 13.85
CA MET A 173 2.05 7.53 14.50
C MET A 173 2.80 8.28 15.62
N PRO A 174 3.53 7.57 16.52
CA PRO A 174 4.22 8.20 17.64
C PRO A 174 5.21 9.33 17.28
N ASP A 175 5.84 9.29 16.11
CA ASP A 175 6.74 10.34 15.62
C ASP A 175 6.02 11.46 14.85
N ARG A 176 4.67 11.44 14.84
CA ARG A 176 3.77 12.36 14.11
C ARG A 176 3.71 12.15 12.60
N GLU A 177 4.38 11.14 12.06
CA GLU A 177 4.10 10.68 10.70
C GLU A 177 2.68 10.13 10.62
N VAL A 178 2.18 10.00 9.40
CA VAL A 178 0.82 9.58 9.14
C VAL A 178 0.86 8.36 8.23
N CYS A 179 0.17 7.30 8.63
CA CYS A 179 0.04 6.09 7.84
C CYS A 179 -1.43 5.79 7.53
N SER A 180 -1.70 5.32 6.33
CA SER A 180 -2.94 4.67 5.94
C SER A 180 -3.31 3.60 6.97
N ARG A 181 -4.57 3.57 7.42
CA ARG A 181 -5.02 2.65 8.49
C ARG A 181 -4.65 1.19 8.23
N TRP A 182 -4.78 0.74 6.98
CA TRP A 182 -4.47 -0.64 6.61
C TRP A 182 -2.97 -0.96 6.65
N HIS A 183 -2.08 0.04 6.66
CA HIS A 183 -0.63 -0.13 6.83
C HIS A 183 -0.17 -0.05 8.30
N VAL A 184 -1.06 0.27 9.25
CA VAL A 184 -0.69 0.32 10.66
C VAL A 184 -0.60 -1.11 11.23
N PRO A 185 0.53 -1.51 11.81
CA PRO A 185 0.65 -2.82 12.43
C PRO A 185 -0.26 -2.94 13.67
N PRO A 186 -0.94 -4.09 13.88
CA PRO A 186 -1.73 -4.33 15.09
C PRO A 186 -0.93 -4.23 16.38
N SER A 187 0.38 -4.46 16.35
CA SER A 187 1.25 -4.31 17.52
C SER A 187 1.39 -2.86 18.00
N LEU A 188 1.01 -1.87 17.18
CA LEU A 188 1.21 -0.45 17.45
C LEU A 188 -0.08 0.31 17.79
N ASP A 189 -1.24 -0.27 17.49
CA ASP A 189 -2.54 0.36 17.77
C ASP A 189 -3.57 -0.68 18.24
N THR A 190 -4.13 -0.48 19.43
CA THR A 190 -5.05 -1.44 20.04
C THR A 190 -6.38 -1.56 19.31
N LYS A 191 -6.89 -0.49 18.66
CA LYS A 191 -8.13 -0.58 17.89
C LYS A 191 -7.90 -1.36 16.59
N ILE A 192 -6.72 -1.22 15.98
CA ILE A 192 -6.32 -2.05 14.85
C ILE A 192 -6.20 -3.52 15.28
N ALA A 193 -5.59 -3.80 16.43
CA ALA A 193 -5.53 -5.15 17.00
C ALA A 193 -6.91 -5.74 17.29
N GLU A 194 -7.82 -4.96 17.89
CA GLU A 194 -9.20 -5.35 18.16
C GLU A 194 -9.95 -5.66 16.86
N TYR A 195 -9.75 -4.85 15.81
CA TYR A 195 -10.37 -5.08 14.50
C TYR A 195 -9.99 -6.45 13.94
N TYR A 196 -8.69 -6.77 13.90
CA TYR A 196 -8.23 -8.06 13.39
C TYR A 196 -8.57 -9.23 14.30
N GLY A 197 -8.69 -9.03 15.62
CA GLY A 197 -9.05 -10.06 16.58
C GLY A 197 -10.49 -10.58 16.46
N GLN A 198 -11.32 -9.97 15.62
CA GLN A 198 -12.73 -10.36 15.42
C GLN A 198 -12.92 -11.56 14.49
N CYS A 199 -11.87 -11.94 13.75
CA CYS A 199 -11.87 -13.04 12.79
C CYS A 199 -10.52 -13.75 12.82
N GLU A 200 -10.41 -14.91 12.16
CA GLU A 200 -9.08 -15.37 11.77
C GLU A 200 -8.49 -14.40 10.75
N SER A 201 -7.18 -14.36 10.69
CA SER A 201 -6.46 -13.39 9.89
C SER A 201 -5.36 -14.05 9.09
N PHE A 202 -5.10 -13.52 7.92
CA PHE A 202 -3.94 -13.87 7.12
C PHE A 202 -3.17 -12.65 6.70
N CYS A 203 -1.92 -12.86 6.35
CA CYS A 203 -1.00 -11.84 5.88
C CYS A 203 -0.06 -12.47 4.87
N VAL A 204 0.55 -11.63 4.04
CA VAL A 204 1.60 -12.05 3.12
C VAL A 204 2.91 -11.47 3.62
N VAL A 205 3.93 -12.30 3.74
CA VAL A 205 5.29 -11.85 4.05
C VAL A 205 6.19 -12.03 2.85
N ARG A 206 7.26 -11.26 2.76
CA ARG A 206 8.22 -11.24 1.65
C ARG A 206 9.65 -11.18 2.18
N ASP A 207 10.60 -11.67 1.39
CA ASP A 207 12.03 -11.47 1.68
C ASP A 207 12.31 -9.99 2.06
N PRO A 208 12.89 -9.71 3.25
CA PRO A 208 13.04 -8.34 3.73
C PRO A 208 13.86 -7.43 2.81
N VAL A 209 14.86 -7.97 2.10
CA VAL A 209 15.66 -7.20 1.13
C VAL A 209 14.83 -6.82 -0.09
N ALA A 210 14.09 -7.76 -0.67
CA ALA A 210 13.18 -7.52 -1.78
C ALA A 210 12.05 -6.55 -1.41
N ARG A 211 11.51 -6.67 -0.18
CA ARG A 211 10.47 -5.78 0.35
C ARG A 211 11.00 -4.36 0.53
N TYR A 212 12.17 -4.19 1.14
CA TYR A 212 12.82 -2.89 1.34
C TYR A 212 13.10 -2.19 0.01
N ARG A 213 13.66 -2.90 -0.97
CA ARG A 213 13.85 -2.38 -2.34
C ARG A 213 12.52 -1.91 -2.94
N SER A 214 11.46 -2.72 -2.80
CA SER A 214 10.14 -2.37 -3.33
C SER A 214 9.57 -1.09 -2.70
N ALA A 215 9.79 -0.87 -1.39
CA ALA A 215 9.38 0.33 -0.70
C ALA A 215 10.13 1.58 -1.19
N LEU A 216 11.44 1.48 -1.41
CA LEU A 216 12.25 2.59 -1.93
C LEU A 216 11.83 2.99 -3.33
N VAL A 217 11.73 2.01 -4.24
CA VAL A 217 11.32 2.27 -5.63
C VAL A 217 9.97 2.98 -5.67
N TRP A 218 9.04 2.58 -4.80
CA TRP A 218 7.75 3.25 -4.69
C TRP A 218 7.87 4.69 -4.14
N ASN A 219 8.62 4.90 -3.06
CA ASN A 219 8.80 6.23 -2.45
C ASN A 219 9.53 7.22 -3.36
N HIS A 220 10.42 6.74 -4.24
CA HIS A 220 11.13 7.56 -5.21
C HIS A 220 10.38 7.71 -6.55
N ARG A 221 9.04 7.56 -6.56
CA ARG A 221 8.19 7.67 -7.77
C ARG A 221 8.68 6.80 -8.92
N HIS A 222 9.06 5.56 -8.61
CA HIS A 222 9.58 4.59 -9.57
C HIS A 222 10.91 4.97 -10.22
N GLN A 223 11.63 5.96 -9.66
CA GLN A 223 13.01 6.21 -10.06
C GLN A 223 13.87 5.02 -9.62
N CYS A 224 14.37 4.30 -10.62
CA CYS A 224 15.21 3.13 -10.47
C CYS A 224 16.69 3.51 -10.45
N SER A 225 17.08 4.39 -9.52
CA SER A 225 18.49 4.75 -9.32
C SER A 225 19.13 3.94 -8.20
N ARG A 226 20.37 3.49 -8.40
CA ARG A 226 21.17 2.87 -7.32
C ARG A 226 21.57 3.89 -6.26
N ASP A 227 21.64 5.16 -6.62
CA ASP A 227 22.21 6.21 -5.77
C ASP A 227 21.31 6.58 -4.58
N ASP A 228 20.01 6.32 -4.68
CA ASP A 228 19.04 6.57 -3.60
C ASP A 228 19.00 5.44 -2.55
N LEU A 229 19.63 4.30 -2.87
CA LEU A 229 19.58 3.06 -2.10
C LEU A 229 20.84 2.93 -1.23
N THR A 230 20.96 3.78 -0.22
CA THR A 230 22.16 3.87 0.63
C THR A 230 21.92 3.39 2.06
N VAL A 231 23.01 3.14 2.79
CA VAL A 231 22.97 2.85 4.23
C VAL A 231 22.43 4.05 5.03
N ASP A 232 22.65 5.27 4.54
CA ASP A 232 22.15 6.49 5.19
C ASP A 232 20.61 6.57 5.13
N THR A 233 20.02 6.22 3.97
CA THR A 233 18.56 6.10 3.83
C THR A 233 17.99 5.10 4.84
N LEU A 234 18.65 3.95 5.03
CA LEU A 234 18.24 2.98 6.05
C LEU A 234 18.42 3.51 7.48
N ASN A 235 19.47 4.29 7.74
CA ASN A 235 19.66 4.90 9.05
C ASN A 235 18.55 5.92 9.35
N ASP A 236 18.09 6.69 8.38
CA ASP A 236 16.93 7.57 8.56
C ASP A 236 15.66 6.78 8.88
N VAL A 237 15.42 5.67 8.17
CA VAL A 237 14.30 4.75 8.44
C VAL A 237 14.34 4.19 9.86
N LYS A 238 15.51 3.93 10.44
CA LYS A 238 15.61 3.49 11.86
C LYS A 238 15.10 4.55 12.83
N TRP A 239 15.27 5.84 12.50
CA TRP A 239 14.81 6.95 13.33
C TRP A 239 13.36 7.33 13.05
N TYR A 240 12.89 7.13 11.81
CA TYR A 240 11.53 7.46 11.36
C TYR A 240 10.91 6.28 10.62
N PRO A 241 10.60 5.18 11.34
CA PRO A 241 10.14 3.93 10.72
C PRO A 241 8.75 4.05 10.08
N TYR A 242 8.02 5.12 10.42
CA TYR A 242 6.67 5.39 9.94
C TYR A 242 6.66 6.20 8.63
N THR A 243 7.81 6.69 8.18
CA THR A 243 7.93 7.41 6.91
C THR A 243 7.54 6.56 5.71
N GLY A 244 7.02 7.22 4.67
CA GLY A 244 6.57 6.54 3.47
C GLY A 244 5.42 5.58 3.77
N ASP A 245 4.40 6.05 4.48
CA ASP A 245 3.18 5.31 4.78
C ASP A 245 3.43 3.97 5.50
N CYS A 246 4.30 3.99 6.52
CA CYS A 246 4.68 2.82 7.31
C CYS A 246 5.33 1.67 6.51
N HIS A 247 5.81 1.91 5.29
CA HIS A 247 6.35 0.85 4.43
C HIS A 247 7.59 0.14 4.99
N TYR A 248 8.32 0.81 5.89
CA TYR A 248 9.59 0.30 6.40
C TYR A 248 9.50 -0.46 7.72
N ILE A 249 8.35 -0.45 8.40
CA ILE A 249 8.18 -1.21 9.65
C ILE A 249 8.41 -2.70 9.39
N PRO A 250 9.19 -3.42 10.20
CA PRO A 250 9.37 -4.86 10.08
C PRO A 250 8.06 -5.66 10.07
N GLN A 251 8.05 -6.76 9.33
CA GLN A 251 6.86 -7.58 9.12
C GLN A 251 6.38 -8.24 10.41
N MET A 252 7.30 -8.50 11.35
CA MET A 252 6.96 -9.03 12.67
C MET A 252 6.05 -8.13 13.50
N ALA A 253 6.06 -6.81 13.26
CA ALA A 253 5.08 -5.91 13.89
C ALA A 253 3.64 -6.19 13.43
N TYR A 254 3.46 -6.70 12.21
CA TYR A 254 2.16 -7.06 11.65
C TYR A 254 1.75 -8.48 12.02
N VAL A 255 2.70 -9.40 12.00
CA VAL A 255 2.47 -10.81 12.32
C VAL A 255 2.19 -11.00 13.81
N GLY A 256 2.89 -10.24 14.66
CA GLY A 256 2.88 -10.38 16.12
C GLY A 256 4.05 -11.25 16.60
N CYS A 257 4.62 -10.85 17.73
CA CYS A 257 5.78 -11.51 18.32
C CYS A 257 5.37 -12.53 19.38
N GLY A 258 6.20 -13.56 19.56
CA GLY A 258 5.96 -14.64 20.52
C GLY A 258 5.23 -15.87 19.94
N PRO A 259 4.67 -16.73 20.80
CA PRO A 259 4.03 -17.98 20.40
C PRO A 259 2.94 -17.78 19.34
N LYS A 260 2.75 -18.77 18.47
CA LYS A 260 1.80 -18.70 17.34
C LYS A 260 0.38 -18.38 17.79
N GLU A 261 -0.01 -18.86 18.97
CA GLU A 261 -1.32 -18.68 19.58
C GLU A 261 -1.62 -17.21 19.88
N THR A 262 -0.58 -16.40 20.11
CA THR A 262 -0.71 -14.97 20.44
C THR A 262 -0.47 -14.04 19.25
N ARG A 263 -0.20 -14.58 18.04
CA ARG A 263 0.04 -13.78 16.84
C ARG A 263 -1.23 -13.10 16.34
N TYR A 264 -1.08 -11.90 15.79
CA TYR A 264 -2.15 -11.16 15.12
C TYR A 264 -2.50 -11.77 13.78
N CYS A 265 -1.51 -12.25 13.03
CA CYS A 265 -1.67 -12.97 11.78
C CYS A 265 -1.65 -14.48 12.04
N LYS A 266 -2.77 -15.17 11.80
CA LYS A 266 -2.89 -16.62 12.03
C LYS A 266 -2.34 -17.43 10.86
N HIS A 267 -2.57 -16.96 9.63
CA HIS A 267 -2.13 -17.60 8.39
C HIS A 267 -1.09 -16.74 7.69
N VAL A 268 0.18 -17.12 7.79
CA VAL A 268 1.29 -16.39 7.17
C VAL A 268 1.60 -17.01 5.81
N LEU A 269 1.27 -16.30 4.73
CA LEU A 269 1.52 -16.71 3.35
C LEU A 269 2.86 -16.16 2.85
N ARG A 270 3.51 -16.86 1.92
CA ARG A 270 4.76 -16.39 1.31
C ARG A 270 4.50 -15.67 0.01
N PHE A 271 5.16 -14.55 -0.19
CA PHE A 271 5.10 -13.82 -1.45
C PHE A 271 5.55 -14.69 -2.63
N GLU A 272 6.61 -15.48 -2.44
CA GLU A 272 7.23 -16.31 -3.49
C GLU A 272 6.35 -17.49 -3.92
N SER A 273 5.39 -17.91 -3.09
CA SER A 273 4.40 -18.94 -3.40
C SER A 273 2.97 -18.46 -3.22
N LEU A 274 2.75 -17.15 -3.38
CA LEU A 274 1.51 -16.48 -2.97
C LEU A 274 0.29 -17.08 -3.66
N GLU A 275 0.37 -17.36 -4.96
CA GLU A 275 -0.73 -17.97 -5.71
C GLU A 275 -1.21 -19.27 -5.07
N ARG A 276 -0.28 -20.22 -4.88
CA ARG A 276 -0.57 -21.51 -4.27
C ARG A 276 -1.09 -21.35 -2.84
N ASP A 277 -0.40 -20.55 -2.02
CA ASP A 277 -0.69 -20.45 -0.60
C ASP A 277 -2.02 -19.72 -0.35
N PHE A 278 -2.32 -18.66 -1.13
CA PHE A 278 -3.60 -17.95 -1.07
C PHE A 278 -4.75 -18.85 -1.51
N ASN A 279 -4.62 -19.53 -2.66
CA ASN A 279 -5.67 -20.40 -3.19
C ASN A 279 -5.97 -21.56 -2.24
N GLY A 280 -4.93 -22.15 -1.64
CA GLY A 280 -5.10 -23.16 -0.59
C GLY A 280 -5.86 -22.62 0.63
N LEU A 281 -5.49 -21.44 1.13
CA LEU A 281 -6.17 -20.82 2.26
C LEU A 281 -7.64 -20.49 1.95
N MET A 282 -7.94 -19.95 0.76
CA MET A 282 -9.31 -19.66 0.36
C MET A 282 -10.15 -20.94 0.30
N ALA A 283 -9.60 -22.04 -0.22
CA ALA A 283 -10.26 -23.35 -0.23
C ALA A 283 -10.53 -23.88 1.19
N ASP A 284 -9.56 -23.76 2.12
CA ASP A 284 -9.72 -24.19 3.51
C ASP A 284 -10.85 -23.43 4.25
N PHE A 285 -11.10 -22.19 3.84
CA PHE A 285 -12.19 -21.35 4.34
C PHE A 285 -13.47 -21.43 3.49
N GLY A 286 -13.47 -22.18 2.38
CA GLY A 286 -14.60 -22.21 1.43
C GLY A 286 -14.96 -20.84 0.88
N ILE A 287 -13.96 -19.98 0.65
CA ILE A 287 -14.11 -18.67 0.03
C ILE A 287 -13.85 -18.83 -1.48
N PRO A 288 -14.78 -18.44 -2.37
CA PRO A 288 -14.63 -18.62 -3.82
C PRO A 288 -13.74 -17.52 -4.42
N ALA A 289 -12.52 -17.39 -3.92
CA ALA A 289 -11.51 -16.46 -4.42
C ALA A 289 -10.27 -17.20 -4.90
N ARG A 290 -9.79 -16.83 -6.08
CA ARG A 290 -8.58 -17.41 -6.66
C ARG A 290 -7.68 -16.31 -7.21
N LEU A 291 -6.41 -16.38 -6.83
CA LEU A 291 -5.33 -15.60 -7.42
C LEU A 291 -4.77 -16.41 -8.60
N THR A 292 -4.75 -15.84 -9.81
CA THR A 292 -4.14 -16.49 -11.00
C THR A 292 -2.88 -15.78 -11.48
N LEU A 293 -2.66 -14.55 -11.02
CA LEU A 293 -1.44 -13.80 -11.25
C LEU A 293 -1.29 -12.79 -10.13
N HIS A 294 -0.08 -12.64 -9.61
CA HIS A 294 0.30 -11.46 -8.84
C HIS A 294 1.47 -10.80 -9.55
N SER A 295 1.25 -9.62 -10.10
CA SER A 295 2.33 -8.88 -10.75
C SER A 295 3.15 -8.12 -9.71
N ASN A 296 4.48 -8.17 -9.85
CA ASN A 296 5.31 -7.10 -9.32
C ASN A 296 5.19 -5.93 -10.29
N ALA A 297 4.34 -4.95 -10.00
CA ALA A 297 4.01 -3.83 -10.88
C ALA A 297 5.20 -2.91 -11.26
N HIS A 298 6.44 -3.23 -10.87
CA HIS A 298 7.60 -2.39 -11.14
C HIS A 298 8.69 -3.18 -11.83
N ASN A 299 9.02 -2.80 -13.08
CA ASN A 299 10.16 -3.30 -13.87
C ASN A 299 11.52 -2.83 -13.34
N CYS A 300 11.63 -2.58 -12.04
CA CYS A 300 12.83 -2.07 -11.41
C CYS A 300 13.79 -3.22 -11.06
N SER A 301 14.78 -3.46 -11.91
CA SER A 301 15.81 -4.49 -11.72
C SER A 301 17.02 -4.01 -10.91
N VAL A 302 16.87 -2.92 -10.15
CA VAL A 302 17.99 -2.33 -9.42
C VAL A 302 18.43 -3.24 -8.27
N GLU A 303 19.67 -3.70 -8.35
CA GLU A 303 20.28 -4.49 -7.29
C GLU A 303 20.90 -3.60 -6.20
N LEU A 304 20.45 -3.82 -4.95
CA LEU A 304 21.05 -3.19 -3.78
C LEU A 304 22.52 -3.60 -3.66
N ARG A 305 23.36 -2.67 -3.22
CA ARG A 305 24.75 -2.96 -2.87
C ARG A 305 24.82 -3.92 -1.67
N ASP A 306 25.90 -4.68 -1.55
CA ASP A 306 26.03 -5.69 -0.50
C ASP A 306 26.06 -5.09 0.91
N ASP A 307 26.68 -3.93 1.09
CA ASP A 307 26.70 -3.19 2.36
C ASP A 307 25.27 -2.78 2.78
N VAL A 308 24.45 -2.38 1.81
CA VAL A 308 23.04 -2.03 2.03
C VAL A 308 22.23 -3.29 2.34
N LYS A 309 22.40 -4.37 1.58
CA LYS A 309 21.75 -5.66 1.84
C LYS A 309 22.04 -6.15 3.26
N GLU A 310 23.29 -6.05 3.69
CA GLU A 310 23.69 -6.45 5.04
C GLU A 310 23.06 -5.56 6.12
N ALA A 311 23.06 -4.24 5.90
CA ALA A 311 22.41 -3.32 6.83
C ALA A 311 20.90 -3.58 6.93
N VAL A 312 20.24 -3.91 5.81
CA VAL A 312 18.82 -4.29 5.75
C VAL A 312 18.57 -5.61 6.49
N ARG A 313 19.42 -6.63 6.31
CA ARG A 313 19.33 -7.88 7.08
C ARG A 313 19.45 -7.64 8.57
N SER A 314 20.36 -6.78 8.99
CA SER A 314 20.51 -6.40 10.39
C SER A 314 19.27 -5.67 10.93
N TYR A 315 18.70 -4.75 10.16
CA TYR A 315 17.48 -4.03 10.57
C TYR A 315 16.25 -4.94 10.68
N TYR A 316 16.10 -5.88 9.75
CA TYR A 316 14.98 -6.84 9.72
C TYR A 316 15.36 -8.21 10.32
N ALA A 317 16.34 -8.28 11.23
CA ALA A 317 16.85 -9.57 11.72
C ALA A 317 15.76 -10.47 12.35
N GLU A 318 14.76 -9.87 13.00
CA GLU A 318 13.63 -10.60 13.57
C GLU A 318 12.73 -11.21 12.49
N ASP A 319 12.52 -10.52 11.36
CA ASP A 319 11.78 -11.08 10.21
C ASP A 319 12.49 -12.34 9.69
N TYR A 320 13.82 -12.32 9.54
CA TYR A 320 14.60 -13.50 9.13
C TYR A 320 14.46 -14.65 10.14
N ALA A 321 14.63 -14.36 11.43
CA ALA A 321 14.61 -15.38 12.48
C ALA A 321 13.22 -16.04 12.64
N GLU A 322 12.16 -15.24 12.66
CA GLU A 322 10.81 -15.71 12.99
C GLU A 322 9.97 -16.11 11.78
N LEU A 323 10.29 -15.54 10.62
CA LEU A 323 9.63 -15.86 9.36
C LEU A 323 10.49 -16.77 8.49
N GLY A 324 11.69 -17.18 8.88
CA GLY A 324 12.50 -18.13 8.10
C GLY A 324 12.80 -17.66 6.68
N TYR A 325 13.29 -16.43 6.58
CA TYR A 325 13.97 -15.93 5.37
C TYR A 325 15.48 -16.13 5.50
#